data_AF-A0A833ARZ3-F1
#
_entry.id   AF-A0A833ARZ3-F1
#
_cell.length_a   1.000
_cell.length_b   1.000
_cell.length_c   1.000
_cell.angle_alpha   90.00
_cell.angle_beta   90.00
_cell.angle_gamma   90.00
#
_symmetry.space_group_name_H-M   'P 1'
#
loop_
_entity.id
_entity.type
_entity.pdbx_description
1 polymer ?
#
loop_
_entity_poly.entity_id
_entity_poly.type
_entity_poly.pdbx_seq_one_letter_code
_entity_poly.pdbx_strand_id
1 'polypeptide(L)'
;MSISHKLLFSLNIKHDFYTDQRCNDFLLTMTPETQQLLNKHRCIPKFHTNGINVFMQVNADNTPLLPFQDGSTFDFTLRLQNTAFGWFTDLTEFKENENPIFRNTPDAEQLSLGSRTLFATDKFYVDSPEVEDEFTLHDHLAEGLAKDDFVLADLPQATPDRVDLKSKVITVNTVDMDVNHMFSVTYPIKAAIKNNIFSHVQLIFDNSFPEQLNSAKSYHISFKSKQAKWLYYVISDIDNSSTANQLTIKDNGAEDKVVFEEVSVSNNPDDEIATELKERYPNLHLTAFISEKLISCKQRSKKNLQLHLNNDPVIETLPLPAINNLAQSVNGQEPPEDRLFHIVKYLTTTF
;
A
#
# COMPACT_ATOMS: atom_id res chain seq x y z
N MET A 1 6.20 -14.14 44.00
CA MET A 1 5.91 -12.84 43.35
C MET A 1 5.01 -13.11 42.16
N SER A 2 3.90 -12.37 42.00
CA SER A 2 3.03 -12.50 40.82
C SER A 2 3.71 -11.85 39.63
N ILE A 3 3.92 -12.60 38.56
CA ILE A 3 4.41 -12.06 37.28
C ILE A 3 3.24 -11.38 36.58
N SER A 4 3.35 -10.08 36.33
CA SER A 4 2.37 -9.31 35.56
C SER A 4 2.93 -8.95 34.18
N HIS A 5 2.05 -8.90 33.19
CA HIS A 5 2.38 -8.44 31.84
C HIS A 5 1.51 -7.22 31.50
N LYS A 6 2.13 -6.21 30.89
CA LYS A 6 1.45 -5.00 30.40
C LYS A 6 1.68 -4.86 28.90
N LEU A 7 0.74 -4.21 28.21
CA LEU A 7 0.90 -3.92 26.79
C LEU A 7 2.05 -2.93 26.62
N LEU A 8 3.02 -3.27 25.79
CA LEU A 8 4.11 -2.38 25.39
C LEU A 8 3.63 -1.49 24.24
N PHE A 9 3.21 -2.12 23.15
CA PHE A 9 2.61 -1.45 22.00
C PHE A 9 1.65 -2.37 21.26
N SER A 10 0.81 -1.76 20.42
CA SER A 10 0.03 -2.43 19.39
C SER A 10 0.34 -1.85 18.02
N LEU A 11 0.34 -2.68 16.98
CA LEU A 11 0.43 -2.27 15.58
C LEU A 11 -0.76 -2.84 14.83
N ASN A 12 -1.56 -1.97 14.21
CA ASN A 12 -2.76 -2.33 13.48
C ASN A 12 -2.68 -1.91 12.01
N ILE A 13 -3.26 -2.70 11.11
CA ILE A 13 -3.39 -2.37 9.69
C ILE A 13 -4.85 -2.03 9.44
N LYS A 14 -5.08 -0.84 8.90
CA LYS A 14 -6.39 -0.27 8.63
C LYS A 14 -6.57 -0.02 7.15
N HIS A 15 -7.80 -0.15 6.68
CA HIS A 15 -8.17 0.23 5.33
C HIS A 15 -9.64 0.62 5.26
N ASP A 16 -9.91 1.80 4.72
CA ASP A 16 -11.24 2.40 4.54
C ASP A 16 -12.19 1.64 3.57
N PHE A 17 -11.69 0.69 2.78
CA PHE A 17 -12.52 -0.19 1.93
C PHE A 17 -13.39 -1.11 2.79
N TYR A 18 -12.87 -1.57 3.92
CA TYR A 18 -13.56 -2.46 4.85
C TYR A 18 -14.48 -1.70 5.80
N THR A 19 -15.66 -2.26 6.06
CA THR A 19 -16.67 -1.60 6.91
C THR A 19 -16.20 -1.42 8.35
N ASP A 20 -15.42 -2.35 8.90
CA ASP A 20 -14.85 -2.27 10.25
C ASP A 20 -13.46 -1.61 10.27
N GLN A 21 -13.02 -1.10 9.12
CA GLN A 21 -11.69 -0.52 8.88
C GLN A 21 -10.51 -1.47 9.14
N ARG A 22 -10.74 -2.76 9.39
CA ARG A 22 -9.65 -3.72 9.65
C ARG A 22 -9.17 -4.33 8.35
N CYS A 23 -7.89 -4.15 8.04
CA CYS A 23 -7.29 -4.75 6.86
C CYS A 23 -6.68 -6.11 7.24
N ASN A 24 -7.28 -7.18 6.71
CA ASN A 24 -6.80 -8.56 6.89
C ASN A 24 -6.04 -9.08 5.65
N ASP A 25 -5.67 -8.20 4.72
CA ASP A 25 -5.01 -8.57 3.47
C ASP A 25 -3.51 -8.85 3.63
N PHE A 26 -2.95 -8.63 4.82
CA PHE A 26 -1.53 -8.74 5.08
C PHE A 26 -1.22 -9.76 6.16
N LEU A 27 -0.19 -10.56 5.89
CA LEU A 27 0.51 -11.32 6.90
C LEU A 27 1.67 -10.48 7.44
N LEU A 28 1.56 -10.08 8.71
CA LEU A 28 2.63 -9.41 9.46
C LEU A 28 3.56 -10.46 10.07
N THR A 29 4.87 -10.36 9.83
CA THR A 29 5.87 -11.27 10.43
C THR A 29 7.03 -10.48 11.04
N MET A 30 7.53 -10.92 12.20
CA MET A 30 8.74 -10.36 12.81
C MET A 30 9.98 -10.85 12.08
N THR A 31 11.03 -10.02 12.03
CA THR A 31 12.36 -10.51 11.64
C THR A 31 12.97 -11.37 12.76
N PRO A 32 13.98 -12.23 12.45
CA PRO A 32 14.70 -12.99 13.47
C PRO A 32 15.30 -12.12 14.57
N GLU A 33 15.82 -10.94 14.21
CA GLU A 33 16.43 -9.98 15.13
C GLU A 33 15.38 -9.43 16.11
N THR A 34 14.20 -9.04 15.61
CA THR A 34 13.07 -8.61 16.44
C THR A 34 12.61 -9.72 17.37
N GLN A 35 12.52 -10.96 16.88
CA GLN A 35 12.13 -12.10 17.71
C GLN A 35 13.13 -12.35 18.84
N GLN A 36 14.43 -12.31 18.54
CA GLN A 36 15.50 -12.44 19.52
C GLN A 36 15.47 -11.30 20.55
N LEU A 37 15.28 -10.05 20.09
CA LEU A 37 15.15 -8.88 20.94
C LEU A 37 13.97 -9.02 21.90
N LEU A 38 12.77 -9.33 21.40
CA LEU A 38 11.58 -9.52 22.25
C LEU A 38 11.78 -10.64 23.28
N ASN A 39 12.40 -11.76 22.89
CA ASN A 39 12.71 -12.85 23.80
C ASN A 39 13.68 -12.42 24.91
N LYS A 40 14.74 -11.68 24.57
CA LYS A 40 15.72 -11.15 25.52
C LYS A 40 15.07 -10.25 26.58
N HIS A 41 14.06 -9.49 26.19
CA HIS A 41 13.33 -8.57 27.08
C HIS A 41 12.04 -9.17 27.67
N ARG A 42 11.84 -10.49 27.54
CA ARG A 42 10.68 -11.23 28.06
C ARG A 42 9.34 -10.65 27.60
N CYS A 43 9.30 -10.25 26.33
CA CYS A 43 8.07 -9.82 25.69
C CYS A 43 7.31 -11.02 25.10
N ILE A 44 5.99 -10.92 25.08
CA ILE A 44 5.07 -11.91 24.50
C ILE A 44 4.35 -11.24 23.32
N PRO A 45 4.74 -11.53 22.07
CA PRO A 45 3.99 -11.10 20.90
C PRO A 45 2.70 -11.91 20.75
N LYS A 46 1.59 -11.23 20.44
CA LYS A 46 0.29 -11.84 20.11
C LYS A 46 -0.23 -11.27 18.80
N PHE A 47 -0.13 -12.07 17.74
CA PHE A 47 -0.67 -11.72 16.42
C PHE A 47 -2.19 -11.85 16.39
N HIS A 48 -2.82 -10.99 15.59
CA HIS A 48 -4.23 -11.06 15.19
C HIS A 48 -4.34 -10.74 13.70
N THR A 49 -5.54 -10.85 13.15
CA THR A 49 -5.76 -10.83 11.69
C THR A 49 -5.30 -9.55 10.99
N ASN A 50 -5.29 -8.43 11.71
CA ASN A 50 -4.90 -7.12 11.19
C ASN A 50 -3.69 -6.51 11.94
N GLY A 51 -2.87 -7.31 12.64
CA GLY A 51 -1.77 -6.72 13.41
C GLY A 51 -1.15 -7.57 14.50
N ILE A 52 -0.54 -6.90 15.48
CA ILE A 52 0.15 -7.50 16.61
C ILE A 52 0.01 -6.64 17.87
N ASN A 53 -0.15 -7.31 19.01
CA ASN A 53 0.04 -6.74 20.33
C ASN A 53 1.31 -7.32 20.98
N VAL A 54 2.19 -6.47 21.48
CA VAL A 54 3.40 -6.92 22.19
C VAL A 54 3.24 -6.60 23.67
N PHE A 55 3.27 -7.64 24.50
CA PHE A 55 3.18 -7.50 25.96
C PHE A 55 4.57 -7.64 26.56
N MET A 56 4.87 -6.90 27.62
CA MET A 56 6.13 -6.95 28.35
C MET A 56 5.90 -7.32 29.80
N GLN A 57 6.81 -8.10 30.38
CA GLN A 57 6.84 -8.38 31.81
C GLN A 57 7.23 -7.12 32.62
N VAL A 58 6.46 -6.80 33.66
CA VAL A 58 6.68 -5.62 34.50
C VAL A 58 6.89 -5.96 35.98
N ASN A 59 7.55 -5.05 36.70
CA ASN A 59 7.64 -5.03 38.15
C ASN A 59 6.29 -4.61 38.79
N ALA A 60 6.21 -4.64 40.12
CA ALA A 60 5.00 -4.26 40.86
C ALA A 60 4.58 -2.79 40.67
N ASP A 61 5.53 -1.92 40.29
CA ASP A 61 5.35 -0.51 39.98
C ASP A 61 5.04 -0.23 38.49
N ASN A 62 4.78 -1.28 37.70
CA ASN A 62 4.57 -1.23 36.25
C ASN A 62 5.78 -0.77 35.41
N THR A 63 6.98 -0.75 35.98
CA THR A 63 8.21 -0.54 35.20
C THR A 63 8.62 -1.82 34.46
N PRO A 64 9.23 -1.70 33.26
CA PRO A 64 9.84 -2.84 32.56
C PRO A 64 10.76 -3.66 33.46
N LEU A 65 10.59 -4.98 33.49
CA LEU A 65 11.53 -5.85 34.21
C LEU A 65 12.91 -5.82 33.54
N LEU A 66 12.95 -5.75 32.21
CA LEU A 66 14.15 -5.66 31.39
C LEU A 66 13.95 -4.53 30.36
N PRO A 67 14.36 -3.28 30.66
CA PRO A 67 14.12 -2.14 29.78
C PRO A 67 14.88 -2.26 28.47
N PHE A 68 14.31 -1.72 27.39
CA PHE A 68 15.01 -1.56 26.12
C PHE A 68 16.00 -0.40 26.19
N GLN A 69 17.03 -0.45 25.33
CA GLN A 69 17.89 0.70 25.10
C GLN A 69 17.21 1.68 24.14
N ASP A 70 17.42 2.97 24.35
CA ASP A 70 16.99 3.99 23.39
C ASP A 70 17.58 3.68 22.00
N GLY A 71 16.74 3.81 20.97
CA GLY A 71 17.06 3.43 19.59
C GLY A 71 16.89 1.94 19.25
N SER A 72 16.44 1.09 20.16
CA SER A 72 16.16 -0.33 19.84
C SER A 72 15.10 -0.43 18.73
N THR A 73 15.31 -1.25 17.70
CA THR A 73 14.36 -1.38 16.59
C THR A 73 13.53 -2.65 16.66
N PHE A 74 12.24 -2.54 16.33
CA PHE A 74 11.34 -3.66 16.07
C PHE A 74 11.00 -3.66 14.58
N ASP A 75 11.64 -4.56 13.85
CA ASP A 75 11.46 -4.74 12.43
C ASP A 75 10.47 -5.87 12.12
N PHE A 76 9.53 -5.58 11.22
CA PHE A 76 8.53 -6.49 10.71
C PHE A 76 8.50 -6.44 9.17
N THR A 77 7.92 -7.49 8.56
CA THR A 77 7.61 -7.51 7.13
C THR A 77 6.10 -7.70 6.95
N LEU A 78 5.54 -6.92 6.01
CA LEU A 78 4.18 -7.06 5.52
C LEU A 78 4.22 -7.86 4.24
N ARG A 79 3.50 -8.98 4.21
CA ARG A 79 3.31 -9.80 3.01
C ARG A 79 1.87 -9.74 2.56
N LEU A 80 1.65 -9.38 1.31
CA LEU A 80 0.31 -9.29 0.76
C LEU A 80 -0.25 -10.70 0.52
N GLN A 81 -1.42 -10.99 1.10
CA GLN A 81 -2.14 -12.26 0.90
C GLN A 81 -3.23 -12.13 -0.16
N ASN A 82 -3.79 -10.94 -0.35
CA ASN A 82 -4.85 -10.67 -1.31
C ASN A 82 -4.27 -10.12 -2.62
N THR A 83 -4.25 -10.94 -3.68
CA THR A 83 -3.75 -10.53 -5.00
C THR A 83 -4.60 -9.44 -5.66
N ALA A 84 -5.86 -9.26 -5.23
CA ALA A 84 -6.75 -8.22 -5.73
C ALA A 84 -6.63 -6.88 -4.97
N PHE A 85 -5.72 -6.78 -4.00
CA PHE A 85 -5.57 -5.57 -3.17
C PHE A 85 -5.37 -4.28 -3.98
N GLY A 86 -4.54 -4.35 -5.03
CA GLY A 86 -4.30 -3.22 -5.92
C GLY A 86 -5.52 -2.79 -6.76
N TRP A 87 -6.60 -3.58 -6.80
CA TRP A 87 -7.81 -3.22 -7.54
C TRP A 87 -8.71 -2.25 -6.78
N PHE A 88 -8.60 -2.22 -5.45
CA PHE A 88 -9.44 -1.36 -4.59
C PHE A 88 -8.63 -0.44 -3.67
N THR A 89 -7.31 -0.50 -3.71
CA THR A 89 -6.41 0.34 -2.90
C THR A 89 -5.73 1.39 -3.77
N ASP A 90 -5.65 2.63 -3.28
CA ASP A 90 -4.77 3.64 -3.86
C ASP A 90 -3.31 3.36 -3.47
N LEU A 91 -2.50 2.99 -4.47
CA LEU A 91 -1.09 2.66 -4.32
C LEU A 91 -0.17 3.76 -4.88
N THR A 92 -0.68 4.97 -5.11
CA THR A 92 0.09 6.06 -5.72
C THR A 92 1.33 6.40 -4.88
N GLU A 93 1.17 6.57 -3.56
CA GLU A 93 2.27 6.85 -2.62
C GLU A 93 3.32 5.71 -2.61
N PHE A 94 2.94 4.46 -2.92
CA PHE A 94 3.87 3.33 -2.98
C PHE A 94 4.74 3.31 -4.23
N LYS A 95 4.23 3.82 -5.36
CA LYS A 95 4.99 3.85 -6.62
C LYS A 95 6.21 4.77 -6.54
N GLU A 96 6.18 5.74 -5.64
CA GLU A 96 7.28 6.68 -5.38
C GLU A 96 8.37 6.10 -4.45
N ASN A 97 8.13 4.91 -3.88
CA ASN A 97 9.01 4.29 -2.89
C ASN A 97 9.53 2.93 -3.40
N GLU A 98 10.77 2.89 -3.88
CA GLU A 98 11.37 1.64 -4.39
C GLU A 98 11.46 0.52 -3.33
N ASN A 99 11.63 0.89 -2.06
CA ASN A 99 11.66 -0.05 -0.94
C ASN A 99 10.80 0.48 0.21
N PRO A 100 9.48 0.30 0.14
CA PRO A 100 8.56 0.93 1.06
C PRO A 100 8.79 0.44 2.48
N ILE A 101 8.86 1.39 3.42
CA ILE A 101 8.96 1.15 4.85
C ILE A 101 8.01 2.08 5.61
N PHE A 102 7.32 1.53 6.59
CA PHE A 102 6.55 2.29 7.57
C PHE A 102 7.37 2.53 8.83
N ARG A 103 7.45 3.78 9.30
CA ARG A 103 8.15 4.15 10.54
C ARG A 103 7.25 4.92 11.49
N ASN A 104 7.47 4.74 12.79
CA ASN A 104 6.86 5.64 13.78
C ASN A 104 7.56 6.99 13.75
N THR A 105 6.81 8.03 14.08
CA THR A 105 7.34 9.31 14.49
C THR A 105 6.96 9.56 15.95
N PRO A 106 7.66 10.44 16.68
CA PRO A 106 7.51 10.55 18.13
C PRO A 106 6.08 10.75 18.62
N ASP A 107 5.28 11.52 17.87
CA ASP A 107 3.95 11.95 18.29
C ASP A 107 2.80 11.34 17.47
N ALA A 108 3.08 10.57 16.43
CA ALA A 108 2.04 10.03 15.55
C ALA A 108 1.67 8.59 15.88
N GLU A 109 0.36 8.32 15.97
CA GLU A 109 -0.16 6.96 15.96
C GLU A 109 -0.12 6.34 14.55
N GLN A 110 -0.27 7.17 13.51
CA GLN A 110 -0.16 6.70 12.14
C GLN A 110 1.31 6.61 11.74
N LEU A 111 1.74 5.46 11.25
CA LEU A 111 3.09 5.28 10.72
C LEU A 111 3.25 6.04 9.40
N SER A 112 4.40 6.69 9.22
CA SER A 112 4.75 7.36 7.97
C SER A 112 5.34 6.36 6.97
N LEU A 113 4.85 6.40 5.73
CA LEU A 113 5.47 5.70 4.62
C LEU A 113 6.71 6.46 4.16
N GLY A 114 7.79 5.75 3.88
CA GLY A 114 8.94 6.27 3.17
C GLY A 114 9.68 5.16 2.45
N SER A 115 10.89 5.46 1.99
CA SER A 115 11.77 4.49 1.34
C SER A 115 12.92 4.10 2.27
N ARG A 116 13.32 2.84 2.23
CA ARG A 116 14.48 2.32 2.95
C ARG A 116 15.64 2.13 1.98
N THR A 117 16.71 2.90 2.19
CA THR A 117 18.00 2.61 1.57
C THR A 117 18.54 1.29 2.12
N LEU A 118 18.92 0.38 1.21
CA LEU A 118 19.63 -0.84 1.55
C LEU A 118 21.10 -0.65 1.19
N PHE A 119 21.97 -1.34 1.91
CA PHE A 119 23.40 -1.32 1.68
C PHE A 119 23.90 -2.74 1.48
N ALA A 120 24.86 -2.92 0.57
CA ALA A 120 25.70 -4.10 0.51
C ALA A 120 27.08 -3.77 1.06
N THR A 121 27.79 -4.81 1.49
CA THR A 121 29.19 -4.72 1.88
C THR A 121 29.97 -5.81 1.17
N ASP A 122 30.84 -5.40 0.26
CA ASP A 122 31.79 -6.29 -0.40
C ASP A 122 33.13 -6.28 0.33
N LYS A 123 33.84 -7.40 0.26
CA LYS A 123 35.20 -7.55 0.80
C LYS A 123 36.15 -7.86 -0.33
N PHE A 124 37.25 -7.13 -0.38
CA PHE A 124 38.29 -7.28 -1.39
C PHE A 124 39.64 -7.51 -0.71
N TYR A 125 40.59 -8.00 -1.48
CA TYR A 125 41.98 -8.10 -1.09
C TYR A 125 42.85 -7.44 -2.17
N VAL A 126 43.91 -6.77 -1.75
CA VAL A 126 44.86 -6.12 -2.66
C VAL A 126 45.78 -7.17 -3.25
N ASP A 127 45.62 -7.48 -4.53
CA ASP A 127 46.43 -8.47 -5.24
C ASP A 127 47.79 -7.90 -5.65
N SER A 128 47.81 -6.66 -6.15
CA SER A 128 49.01 -5.95 -6.56
C SER A 128 48.82 -4.47 -6.25
N PRO A 129 49.50 -3.92 -5.24
CA PRO A 129 49.39 -2.51 -4.84
C PRO A 129 49.66 -1.55 -6.02
N GLU A 130 48.66 -0.76 -6.40
CA GLU A 130 48.71 0.14 -7.55
C GLU A 130 48.06 1.49 -7.25
N VAL A 131 48.40 2.52 -8.03
CA VAL A 131 47.82 3.86 -7.87
C VAL A 131 46.35 3.89 -8.30
N GLU A 132 45.96 3.04 -9.26
CA GLU A 132 44.60 2.93 -9.79
C GLU A 132 44.18 1.45 -9.83
N ASP A 133 43.96 0.86 -8.66
CA ASP A 133 43.51 -0.53 -8.53
C ASP A 133 41.98 -0.61 -8.70
N GLU A 134 41.48 -1.57 -9.48
CA GLU A 134 40.08 -1.65 -9.89
C GLU A 134 39.35 -2.85 -9.26
N PHE A 135 38.23 -2.58 -8.59
CA PHE A 135 37.43 -3.58 -7.90
C PHE A 135 36.00 -3.59 -8.43
N THR A 136 35.47 -4.77 -8.77
CA THR A 136 34.10 -4.93 -9.26
C THR A 136 33.15 -5.27 -8.11
N LEU A 137 32.08 -4.48 -7.98
CA LEU A 137 31.04 -4.67 -6.97
C LEU A 137 30.01 -5.73 -7.41
N HIS A 138 29.54 -6.54 -6.47
CA HIS A 138 28.68 -7.68 -6.78
C HIS A 138 27.21 -7.27 -7.02
N ASP A 139 26.67 -6.45 -6.12
CA ASP A 139 25.23 -6.15 -6.06
C ASP A 139 24.74 -5.12 -7.10
N HIS A 140 23.42 -4.98 -7.22
CA HIS A 140 22.81 -3.95 -8.06
C HIS A 140 22.84 -2.61 -7.33
N LEU A 141 23.60 -1.66 -7.87
CA LEU A 141 23.72 -0.31 -7.32
C LEU A 141 22.38 0.43 -7.37
N ALA A 142 22.12 1.26 -6.35
CA ALA A 142 21.02 2.22 -6.41
C ALA A 142 21.28 3.27 -7.51
N GLU A 143 20.23 3.96 -7.94
CA GLU A 143 20.33 5.00 -8.97
C GLU A 143 20.88 6.32 -8.41
N GLY A 144 21.61 7.07 -9.24
CA GLY A 144 22.09 8.42 -8.90
C GLY A 144 23.22 8.49 -7.87
N LEU A 145 23.94 7.40 -7.63
CA LEU A 145 25.04 7.38 -6.64
C LEU A 145 26.24 8.23 -7.07
N ALA A 146 26.89 8.83 -6.08
CA ALA A 146 28.17 9.52 -6.17
C ALA A 146 29.24 8.74 -5.41
N LYS A 147 30.52 9.12 -5.60
CA LYS A 147 31.65 8.47 -4.91
C LYS A 147 31.54 8.50 -3.38
N ASP A 148 30.92 9.54 -2.83
CA ASP A 148 30.78 9.72 -1.37
C ASP A 148 29.72 8.79 -0.76
N ASP A 149 28.93 8.10 -1.59
CA ASP A 149 28.00 7.06 -1.13
C ASP A 149 28.70 5.72 -0.86
N PHE A 150 29.98 5.58 -1.24
CA PHE A 150 30.77 4.38 -1.04
C PHE A 150 31.72 4.59 0.13
N VAL A 151 31.54 3.78 1.18
CA VAL A 151 32.37 3.85 2.39
C VAL A 151 33.40 2.73 2.35
N LEU A 152 34.67 3.12 2.26
CA LEU A 152 35.81 2.23 2.40
C LEU A 152 36.17 2.08 3.88
N ALA A 153 36.30 0.84 4.33
CA ALA A 153 36.83 0.52 5.65
C ALA A 153 38.13 -0.28 5.50
N ASP A 154 39.05 -0.07 6.45
CA ASP A 154 40.40 -0.63 6.46
C ASP A 154 41.32 -0.10 5.35
N LEU A 155 41.07 1.14 4.87
CA LEU A 155 41.95 1.89 3.96
C LEU A 155 42.23 3.31 4.50
N PRO A 156 43.33 3.96 4.08
CA PRO A 156 43.62 5.35 4.46
C PRO A 156 42.59 6.35 3.96
N GLN A 157 42.06 6.15 2.75
CA GLN A 157 40.96 6.91 2.19
C GLN A 157 39.59 6.32 2.61
N ALA A 158 38.62 7.20 2.82
CA ALA A 158 37.27 6.81 3.23
C ALA A 158 36.32 6.55 2.05
N THR A 159 36.66 7.00 0.83
CA THR A 159 35.85 6.89 -0.39
C THR A 159 36.74 6.55 -1.59
N PRO A 160 36.20 5.90 -2.64
CA PRO A 160 36.96 5.57 -3.85
C PRO A 160 37.35 6.82 -4.67
N ASP A 161 38.43 6.71 -5.42
CA ASP A 161 38.92 7.77 -6.31
C ASP A 161 37.99 7.97 -7.52
N ARG A 162 37.44 6.85 -8.03
CA ARG A 162 36.48 6.82 -9.14
C ARG A 162 35.45 5.73 -8.95
N VAL A 163 34.25 5.96 -9.49
CA VAL A 163 33.17 4.97 -9.56
C VAL A 163 32.59 4.96 -10.98
N ASP A 164 32.56 3.80 -11.62
CA ASP A 164 31.80 3.54 -12.84
C ASP A 164 30.56 2.70 -12.49
N LEU A 165 29.41 3.37 -12.36
CA LEU A 165 28.15 2.74 -12.01
C LEU A 165 27.65 1.73 -13.05
N LYS A 166 28.07 1.87 -14.32
CA LYS A 166 27.59 1.01 -15.41
C LYS A 166 28.30 -0.34 -15.41
N SER A 167 29.62 -0.32 -15.20
CA SER A 167 30.42 -1.54 -15.06
C SER A 167 30.47 -2.06 -13.62
N LYS A 168 29.97 -1.28 -12.65
CA LYS A 168 30.04 -1.54 -11.21
C LYS A 168 31.48 -1.61 -10.71
N VAL A 169 32.38 -0.83 -11.30
CA VAL A 169 33.80 -0.81 -10.92
C VAL A 169 34.08 0.42 -10.08
N ILE A 170 34.81 0.23 -8.98
CA ILE A 170 35.44 1.32 -8.23
C ILE A 170 36.94 1.30 -8.48
N THR A 171 37.55 2.48 -8.50
CA THR A 171 39.02 2.64 -8.52
C THR A 171 39.48 3.16 -7.18
N VAL A 172 40.50 2.53 -6.61
CA VAL A 172 41.03 2.82 -5.28
C VAL A 172 42.56 2.82 -5.37
N ASN A 173 43.20 3.86 -4.83
CA ASN A 173 44.65 3.84 -4.65
C ASN A 173 45.07 2.87 -3.54
N THR A 174 45.78 1.80 -3.89
CA THR A 174 46.27 0.76 -2.98
C THR A 174 47.79 0.76 -2.83
N VAL A 175 48.50 1.78 -3.35
CA VAL A 175 49.98 1.81 -3.44
C VAL A 175 50.71 1.62 -2.11
N ASP A 176 50.11 2.09 -1.01
CA ASP A 176 50.69 2.02 0.33
C ASP A 176 50.25 0.76 1.11
N MET A 177 49.48 -0.13 0.49
CA MET A 177 48.93 -1.33 1.12
C MET A 177 49.82 -2.56 0.89
N ASP A 178 49.79 -3.51 1.82
CA ASP A 178 50.46 -4.80 1.66
C ASP A 178 49.69 -5.72 0.68
N VAL A 179 50.41 -6.60 0.00
CA VAL A 179 49.78 -7.68 -0.80
C VAL A 179 48.95 -8.57 0.13
N ASN A 180 47.73 -8.91 -0.30
CA ASN A 180 46.67 -9.58 0.47
C ASN A 180 46.05 -8.73 1.60
N HIS A 181 46.32 -7.43 1.66
CA HIS A 181 45.60 -6.55 2.58
C HIS A 181 44.10 -6.60 2.26
N MET A 182 43.26 -6.85 3.27
CA MET A 182 41.82 -6.98 3.10
C MET A 182 41.13 -5.67 3.49
N PHE A 183 40.20 -5.23 2.66
CA PHE A 183 39.36 -4.08 2.95
C PHE A 183 37.91 -4.35 2.59
N SER A 184 37.00 -3.48 3.01
CA SER A 184 35.59 -3.59 2.67
C SER A 184 35.00 -2.30 2.13
N VAL A 185 33.98 -2.46 1.29
CA VAL A 185 33.28 -1.36 0.64
C VAL A 185 31.81 -1.51 0.95
N THR A 186 31.23 -0.52 1.62
CA THR A 186 29.79 -0.45 1.87
C THR A 186 29.14 0.58 0.97
N TYR A 187 28.07 0.22 0.29
CA TYR A 187 27.43 1.08 -0.71
C TYR A 187 25.92 0.83 -0.85
N PRO A 188 25.12 1.82 -1.25
CA PRO A 188 23.69 1.64 -1.45
C PRO A 188 23.37 0.72 -2.62
N ILE A 189 22.37 -0.14 -2.43
CA ILE A 189 21.91 -1.08 -3.44
C ILE A 189 20.44 -0.85 -3.77
N LYS A 190 20.08 -1.16 -5.02
CA LYS A 190 18.68 -1.26 -5.44
C LYS A 190 18.06 -2.46 -4.72
N ALA A 191 16.94 -2.21 -4.06
CA ALA A 191 16.27 -3.27 -3.32
C ALA A 191 15.77 -4.36 -4.27
N ALA A 192 16.33 -5.56 -4.15
CA ALA A 192 15.66 -6.75 -4.63
C ALA A 192 14.53 -7.05 -3.65
N ILE A 193 13.32 -6.53 -3.90
CA ILE A 193 12.14 -6.92 -3.11
C ILE A 193 12.02 -8.44 -3.23
N LYS A 194 12.36 -9.16 -2.16
CA LYS A 194 12.20 -10.61 -2.11
C LYS A 194 10.74 -10.92 -2.45
N ASN A 195 10.53 -11.85 -3.37
CA ASN A 195 9.19 -12.25 -3.82
C ASN A 195 8.23 -12.33 -2.64
N ASN A 196 7.12 -11.59 -2.72
CA ASN A 196 6.02 -11.58 -1.75
C ASN A 196 6.18 -10.71 -0.49
N ILE A 197 7.16 -9.81 -0.40
CA ILE A 197 7.15 -8.71 0.60
C ILE A 197 6.52 -7.47 -0.04
N PHE A 198 5.49 -6.93 0.61
CA PHE A 198 4.82 -5.71 0.17
C PHE A 198 5.52 -4.46 0.73
N SER A 199 5.89 -4.48 2.01
CA SER A 199 6.56 -3.36 2.69
C SER A 199 7.21 -3.83 3.98
N HIS A 200 8.16 -3.05 4.48
CA HIS A 200 8.73 -3.21 5.81
C HIS A 200 8.02 -2.33 6.84
N VAL A 201 8.07 -2.71 8.11
CA VAL A 201 7.65 -1.85 9.22
C VAL A 201 8.78 -1.81 10.24
N GLN A 202 9.17 -0.63 10.66
CA GLN A 202 10.21 -0.43 11.66
C GLN A 202 9.67 0.51 12.73
N LEU A 203 9.59 -0.01 13.96
CA LEU A 203 9.29 0.80 15.13
C LEU A 203 10.59 1.04 15.89
N ILE A 204 10.95 2.30 16.09
CA ILE A 204 12.14 2.70 16.86
C ILE A 204 11.67 2.98 18.28
N PHE A 205 12.23 2.24 19.24
CA PHE A 205 12.04 2.47 20.67
C PHE A 205 12.78 3.74 21.07
N ASP A 206 12.05 4.84 21.12
CA ASP A 206 12.53 6.16 21.48
C ASP A 206 11.63 6.79 22.55
N ASN A 207 11.75 8.11 22.73
CA ASN A 207 10.94 8.89 23.65
C ASN A 207 9.42 8.84 23.36
N SER A 208 8.99 8.25 22.24
CA SER A 208 7.58 7.96 21.99
C SER A 208 7.05 6.82 22.86
N PHE A 209 7.92 5.94 23.38
CA PHE A 209 7.49 4.87 24.27
C PHE A 209 7.37 5.37 25.71
N PRO A 210 6.29 5.00 26.42
CA PRO A 210 6.09 5.48 27.78
C PRO A 210 7.10 4.80 28.73
N GLU A 211 7.73 5.60 29.61
CA GLU A 211 8.65 5.07 30.65
C GLU A 211 7.94 4.07 31.59
N GLN A 212 6.65 4.30 31.85
CA GLN A 212 5.76 3.40 32.59
C GLN A 212 4.70 2.83 31.67
N LEU A 213 4.47 1.52 31.71
CA LEU A 213 3.55 0.81 30.80
C LEU A 213 2.06 0.96 31.21
N ASN A 214 1.68 2.17 31.64
CA ASN A 214 0.31 2.54 32.00
C ASN A 214 -0.49 3.08 30.81
N SER A 215 0.18 3.51 29.74
CA SER A 215 -0.41 4.05 28.51
C SER A 215 0.33 3.52 27.27
N ALA A 216 0.09 2.25 26.94
CA ALA A 216 0.70 1.63 25.76
C ALA A 216 0.43 2.43 24.47
N LYS A 217 1.43 2.56 23.61
CA LYS A 217 1.27 3.21 22.30
C LYS A 217 0.56 2.29 21.32
N SER A 218 -0.39 2.86 20.59
CA SER A 218 -1.09 2.16 19.51
C SER A 218 -0.72 2.78 18.16
N TYR A 219 0.07 2.05 17.39
CA TYR A 219 0.44 2.43 16.04
C TYR A 219 -0.53 1.83 15.01
N HIS A 220 -0.67 2.50 13.87
CA HIS A 220 -1.41 1.95 12.75
C HIS A 220 -0.87 2.36 11.38
N ILE A 221 -1.05 1.47 10.42
CA ILE A 221 -0.84 1.70 8.99
C ILE A 221 -2.22 1.87 8.37
N SER A 222 -2.41 2.93 7.58
CA SER A 222 -3.70 3.22 6.94
C SER A 222 -3.57 3.17 5.43
N PHE A 223 -4.39 2.33 4.79
CA PHE A 223 -4.57 2.29 3.36
C PHE A 223 -5.85 3.02 2.95
N LYS A 224 -5.77 3.75 1.83
CA LYS A 224 -6.89 4.47 1.24
C LYS A 224 -7.49 3.67 0.10
N SER A 225 -8.80 3.75 -0.05
CA SER A 225 -9.55 3.10 -1.10
C SER A 225 -9.39 3.88 -2.38
N LYS A 226 -9.22 3.14 -3.46
CA LYS A 226 -9.27 3.70 -4.80
C LYS A 226 -10.62 4.39 -4.99
N GLN A 227 -10.61 5.54 -5.65
CA GLN A 227 -11.83 6.24 -5.99
C GLN A 227 -12.07 6.12 -7.50
N ALA A 228 -13.33 5.93 -7.89
CA ALA A 228 -13.73 5.82 -9.28
C ALA A 228 -15.13 6.41 -9.45
N LYS A 229 -15.46 6.86 -10.67
CA LYS A 229 -16.87 7.13 -10.99
C LYS A 229 -17.63 5.82 -11.10
N TRP A 230 -18.87 5.79 -10.66
CA TRP A 230 -19.75 4.63 -10.81
C TRP A 230 -20.63 4.83 -12.03
N LEU A 231 -20.68 3.80 -12.88
CA LEU A 231 -21.45 3.79 -14.12
C LEU A 231 -22.46 2.65 -14.11
N TYR A 232 -23.73 2.96 -14.32
CA TYR A 232 -24.78 1.95 -14.44
C TYR A 232 -25.34 1.94 -15.85
N TYR A 233 -25.21 0.82 -16.54
CA TYR A 233 -25.90 0.56 -17.79
C TYR A 233 -27.24 -0.09 -17.48
N VAL A 234 -28.34 0.62 -17.74
CA VAL A 234 -29.70 0.12 -17.56
C VAL A 234 -30.24 -0.31 -18.92
N ILE A 235 -30.55 -1.60 -19.03
CA ILE A 235 -31.16 -2.21 -20.21
C ILE A 235 -32.64 -2.43 -19.90
N SER A 236 -33.52 -1.81 -20.68
CA SER A 236 -34.97 -1.86 -20.43
C SER A 236 -35.84 -1.86 -21.68
N ASP A 237 -37.12 -2.20 -21.53
CA ASP A 237 -38.17 -2.03 -22.55
C ASP A 237 -38.77 -0.61 -22.53
N ILE A 238 -38.17 0.31 -21.77
CA ILE A 238 -38.65 1.67 -21.58
C ILE A 238 -37.82 2.64 -22.44
N ASP A 239 -38.51 3.43 -23.25
CA ASP A 239 -37.90 4.56 -23.93
C ASP A 239 -37.72 5.75 -22.97
N ASN A 240 -36.49 5.93 -22.51
CA ASN A 240 -36.11 7.00 -21.59
C ASN A 240 -36.04 8.39 -22.25
N SER A 241 -36.30 8.51 -23.56
CA SER A 241 -36.31 9.81 -24.26
C SER A 241 -37.58 10.63 -24.00
N SER A 242 -38.63 10.00 -23.48
CA SER A 242 -39.91 10.64 -23.17
C SER A 242 -40.02 11.06 -21.70
N THR A 243 -40.64 12.21 -21.42
CA THR A 243 -40.89 12.66 -20.04
C THR A 243 -41.90 11.81 -19.28
N ALA A 244 -42.61 10.92 -19.97
CA ALA A 244 -43.64 10.07 -19.39
C ALA A 244 -43.09 8.80 -18.73
N ASN A 245 -41.85 8.40 -19.02
CA ASN A 245 -41.23 7.17 -18.49
C ASN A 245 -39.73 7.38 -18.21
N GLN A 246 -39.43 8.27 -17.26
CA GLN A 246 -38.05 8.63 -16.94
C GLN A 246 -37.46 7.70 -15.86
N LEU A 247 -36.42 6.96 -16.24
CA LEU A 247 -35.54 6.21 -15.36
C LEU A 247 -34.53 7.16 -14.71
N THR A 248 -34.37 7.05 -13.39
CA THR A 248 -33.36 7.81 -12.64
C THR A 248 -32.74 6.95 -11.53
N ILE A 249 -31.48 7.21 -11.20
CA ILE A 249 -30.86 6.64 -10.00
C ILE A 249 -30.91 7.66 -8.88
N LYS A 250 -31.47 7.26 -7.73
CA LYS A 250 -31.55 8.10 -6.54
C LYS A 250 -30.84 7.45 -5.37
N ASP A 251 -30.05 8.24 -4.67
CA ASP A 251 -29.46 7.87 -3.39
C ASP A 251 -30.27 8.47 -2.25
N ASN A 252 -31.09 7.63 -1.61
CA ASN A 252 -31.91 8.01 -0.47
C ASN A 252 -31.18 7.79 0.88
N GLY A 253 -29.84 7.63 0.86
CA GLY A 253 -28.99 7.57 2.04
C GLY A 253 -28.96 8.90 2.82
N ALA A 254 -28.73 8.82 4.13
CA ALA A 254 -28.62 10.01 4.99
C ALA A 254 -27.25 10.70 4.85
N GLU A 255 -26.18 9.93 4.60
CA GLU A 255 -24.79 10.40 4.53
C GLU A 255 -24.17 10.03 3.18
N ASP A 256 -23.22 10.86 2.72
CA ASP A 256 -22.47 10.70 1.47
C ASP A 256 -23.34 10.44 0.24
N LYS A 257 -24.39 11.26 0.06
CA LYS A 257 -25.31 11.13 -1.09
C LYS A 257 -24.56 11.23 -2.41
N VAL A 258 -24.82 10.26 -3.26
CA VAL A 258 -24.28 10.20 -4.62
C VAL A 258 -25.34 10.69 -5.60
N VAL A 259 -24.95 11.65 -6.43
CA VAL A 259 -25.80 12.14 -7.52
C VAL A 259 -25.33 11.49 -8.82
N PHE A 260 -26.31 11.10 -9.63
CA PHE A 260 -26.09 10.46 -10.92
C PHE A 260 -26.70 11.29 -12.03
N GLU A 261 -25.96 11.42 -13.13
CA GLU A 261 -26.40 12.07 -14.35
C GLU A 261 -26.58 11.01 -15.45
N GLU A 262 -27.60 11.19 -16.27
CA GLU A 262 -27.77 10.38 -17.48
C GLU A 262 -26.74 10.79 -18.53
N VAL A 263 -26.09 9.80 -19.15
CA VAL A 263 -25.09 10.01 -20.19
C VAL A 263 -25.55 9.39 -21.49
N SER A 264 -25.41 10.16 -22.57
CA SER A 264 -25.76 9.72 -23.92
C SER A 264 -24.87 8.56 -24.37
N VAL A 265 -25.47 7.36 -24.45
CA VAL A 265 -24.79 6.13 -24.90
C VAL A 265 -24.78 6.02 -26.42
N SER A 266 -25.64 6.74 -27.12
CA SER A 266 -25.94 6.56 -28.54
C SER A 266 -24.79 6.92 -29.50
N ASN A 267 -23.82 7.75 -29.08
CA ASN A 267 -22.81 8.32 -29.98
C ASN A 267 -21.37 8.24 -29.47
N ASN A 268 -21.06 7.40 -28.48
CA ASN A 268 -19.69 7.22 -28.02
C ASN A 268 -19.12 5.91 -28.59
N PRO A 269 -18.44 5.93 -29.77
CA PRO A 269 -17.85 4.72 -30.36
C PRO A 269 -16.77 4.10 -29.48
N ASP A 270 -16.28 4.85 -28.49
CA ASP A 270 -15.22 4.45 -27.59
C ASP A 270 -15.72 3.70 -26.35
N ASP A 271 -17.05 3.58 -26.17
CA ASP A 271 -17.63 2.75 -25.12
C ASP A 271 -17.90 1.34 -25.65
N GLU A 272 -16.87 0.49 -25.58
CA GLU A 272 -16.94 -0.91 -26.03
C GLU A 272 -18.04 -1.70 -25.32
N ILE A 273 -18.24 -1.43 -24.02
CA ILE A 273 -19.26 -2.10 -23.20
C ILE A 273 -20.65 -1.71 -23.70
N ALA A 274 -20.91 -0.42 -23.89
CA ALA A 274 -22.17 0.04 -24.45
C ALA A 274 -22.46 -0.55 -25.83
N THR A 275 -21.43 -0.66 -26.67
CA THR A 275 -21.53 -1.25 -28.01
C THR A 275 -21.92 -2.72 -27.92
N GLU A 276 -21.23 -3.52 -27.11
CA GLU A 276 -21.55 -4.94 -26.88
C GLU A 276 -23.00 -5.11 -26.37
N LEU A 277 -23.43 -4.26 -25.43
CA LEU A 277 -24.77 -4.37 -24.86
C LEU A 277 -25.87 -4.05 -25.88
N LYS A 278 -25.68 -3.07 -26.77
CA LYS A 278 -26.63 -2.79 -27.86
C LYS A 278 -26.72 -3.95 -28.85
N GLU A 279 -25.59 -4.54 -29.22
CA GLU A 279 -25.57 -5.70 -30.12
C GLU A 279 -26.26 -6.91 -29.50
N ARG A 280 -26.04 -7.13 -28.20
CA ARG A 280 -26.64 -8.24 -27.45
C ARG A 280 -28.13 -8.06 -27.20
N TYR A 281 -28.61 -6.83 -27.09
CA TYR A 281 -30.00 -6.49 -26.77
C TYR A 281 -30.60 -5.49 -27.77
N PRO A 282 -30.72 -5.84 -29.07
CA PRO A 282 -31.09 -4.89 -30.13
C PRO A 282 -32.51 -4.34 -30.04
N ASN A 283 -33.40 -5.03 -29.30
CA ASN A 283 -34.81 -4.64 -29.12
C ASN A 283 -35.07 -3.92 -27.79
N LEU A 284 -34.02 -3.66 -27.00
CA LEU A 284 -34.14 -2.98 -25.71
C LEU A 284 -33.41 -1.64 -25.77
N HIS A 285 -33.87 -0.71 -24.94
CA HIS A 285 -33.24 0.58 -24.73
C HIS A 285 -32.07 0.43 -23.76
N LEU A 286 -30.99 1.15 -24.04
CA LEU A 286 -29.80 1.23 -23.20
C LEU A 286 -29.63 2.67 -22.71
N THR A 287 -29.76 2.87 -21.41
CA THR A 287 -29.51 4.14 -20.73
C THR A 287 -28.30 3.99 -19.81
N ALA A 288 -27.40 4.98 -19.76
CA ALA A 288 -26.28 4.98 -18.83
C ALA A 288 -26.41 6.10 -17.80
N PHE A 289 -26.09 5.80 -16.55
CA PHE A 289 -26.04 6.77 -15.46
C PHE A 289 -24.65 6.78 -14.85
N ILE A 290 -23.99 7.94 -14.80
CA ILE A 290 -22.67 8.10 -14.20
C ILE A 290 -22.76 8.94 -12.93
N SER A 291 -21.95 8.62 -11.92
CA SER A 291 -21.83 9.48 -10.75
C SER A 291 -21.12 10.79 -11.08
N GLU A 292 -21.60 11.90 -10.53
CA GLU A 292 -20.98 13.22 -10.72
C GLU A 292 -19.55 13.28 -10.16
N LYS A 293 -19.33 12.62 -9.03
CA LYS A 293 -18.06 12.62 -8.29
C LYS A 293 -17.42 11.24 -8.28
N LEU A 294 -16.12 11.24 -7.99
CA LEU A 294 -15.39 10.01 -7.62
C LEU A 294 -15.93 9.49 -6.29
N ILE A 295 -16.11 8.17 -6.23
CA ILE A 295 -16.63 7.49 -5.05
C ILE A 295 -15.58 6.47 -4.60
N SER A 296 -15.28 6.49 -3.31
CA SER A 296 -14.43 5.50 -2.66
C SER A 296 -14.99 4.09 -2.84
N CYS A 297 -14.16 3.16 -3.30
CA CYS A 297 -14.52 1.75 -3.34
C CYS A 297 -14.83 1.25 -1.92
N LYS A 298 -15.88 0.43 -1.78
CA LYS A 298 -16.30 -0.14 -0.48
C LYS A 298 -16.62 -1.62 -0.63
N GLN A 299 -16.38 -2.37 0.45
CA GLN A 299 -16.70 -3.80 0.51
C GLN A 299 -18.20 -4.09 0.50
N ARG A 300 -19.02 -3.20 1.09
CA ARG A 300 -20.47 -3.38 1.21
C ARG A 300 -21.22 -2.34 0.41
N SER A 301 -22.35 -2.76 -0.15
CA SER A 301 -23.24 -1.88 -0.89
C SER A 301 -23.74 -0.72 -0.05
N LYS A 302 -23.84 0.44 -0.69
CA LYS A 302 -24.53 1.60 -0.13
C LYS A 302 -26.02 1.26 -0.06
N LYS A 303 -26.57 1.24 1.14
CA LYS A 303 -28.01 1.05 1.33
C LYS A 303 -28.72 2.25 0.72
N ASN A 304 -29.90 2.02 0.14
CA ASN A 304 -30.79 3.06 -0.40
C ASN A 304 -30.37 3.70 -1.74
N LEU A 305 -29.44 3.09 -2.48
CA LEU A 305 -29.24 3.43 -3.88
C LEU A 305 -30.30 2.72 -4.73
N GLN A 306 -31.18 3.47 -5.39
CA GLN A 306 -32.40 2.96 -6.00
C GLN A 306 -32.51 3.34 -7.47
N LEU A 307 -33.08 2.45 -8.28
CA LEU A 307 -33.56 2.79 -9.62
C LEU A 307 -35.03 3.18 -9.50
N HIS A 308 -35.40 4.32 -10.06
CA HIS A 308 -36.77 4.83 -10.07
C HIS A 308 -37.30 4.95 -11.49
N LEU A 309 -38.60 4.75 -11.67
CA LEU A 309 -39.37 5.11 -12.87
C LEU A 309 -40.38 6.19 -12.47
N ASN A 310 -40.30 7.39 -13.06
CA ASN A 310 -41.23 8.51 -12.78
C ASN A 310 -41.39 8.89 -11.29
N ASN A 311 -40.39 8.59 -10.46
CA ASN A 311 -40.31 8.71 -8.98
C ASN A 311 -40.65 7.46 -8.17
N ASP A 312 -41.25 6.42 -8.74
CA ASP A 312 -41.51 5.19 -8.00
C ASP A 312 -40.27 4.28 -8.02
N PRO A 313 -39.83 3.74 -6.86
CA PRO A 313 -38.69 2.85 -6.81
C PRO A 313 -39.05 1.52 -7.49
N VAL A 314 -38.32 1.17 -8.54
CA VAL A 314 -38.47 -0.10 -9.27
C VAL A 314 -37.40 -1.11 -8.88
N ILE A 315 -36.25 -0.63 -8.38
CA ILE A 315 -35.22 -1.45 -7.73
C ILE A 315 -34.82 -0.77 -6.43
N GLU A 316 -35.09 -1.42 -5.29
CA GLU A 316 -34.88 -0.85 -3.95
C GLU A 316 -33.40 -0.78 -3.53
N THR A 317 -32.54 -1.59 -4.13
CA THR A 317 -31.10 -1.59 -3.84
C THR A 317 -30.33 -1.99 -5.08
N LEU A 318 -29.65 -1.02 -5.67
CA LEU A 318 -28.70 -1.24 -6.76
C LEU A 318 -27.41 -1.86 -6.22
N PRO A 319 -26.88 -2.90 -6.88
CA PRO A 319 -25.61 -3.52 -6.52
C PRO A 319 -24.45 -2.55 -6.82
N LEU A 320 -23.35 -2.67 -6.08
CA LEU A 320 -22.14 -1.91 -6.39
C LEU A 320 -21.53 -2.36 -7.73
N PRO A 321 -20.96 -1.41 -8.49
CA PRO A 321 -20.02 -1.75 -9.54
C PRO A 321 -18.90 -2.62 -8.96
N ALA A 322 -18.63 -3.75 -9.62
CA ALA A 322 -17.59 -4.65 -9.16
C ALA A 322 -16.22 -4.00 -9.43
N ILE A 323 -15.27 -4.17 -8.51
CA ILE A 323 -13.93 -3.56 -8.61
C ILE A 323 -13.11 -4.03 -9.82
N ASN A 324 -13.50 -5.16 -10.43
CA ASN A 324 -12.91 -5.71 -11.65
C ASN A 324 -13.65 -5.28 -12.93
N ASN A 325 -14.80 -4.61 -12.82
CA ASN A 325 -15.55 -4.07 -13.95
C ASN A 325 -15.07 -2.65 -14.26
N LEU A 326 -13.87 -2.54 -14.82
CA LEU A 326 -13.30 -1.26 -15.24
C LEU A 326 -13.80 -0.89 -16.64
N ALA A 327 -14.31 0.33 -16.78
CA ALA A 327 -14.53 0.98 -18.08
C ALA A 327 -13.51 2.11 -18.20
N GLN A 328 -12.68 2.09 -19.24
CA GLN A 328 -11.74 3.18 -19.51
C GLN A 328 -12.44 4.28 -20.31
N SER A 329 -12.19 5.54 -19.94
CA SER A 329 -12.56 6.67 -20.80
C SER A 329 -11.51 6.83 -21.89
N VAL A 330 -11.82 6.49 -23.14
CA VAL A 330 -10.89 6.66 -24.29
C VAL A 330 -10.86 8.11 -24.80
N ASN A 331 -11.76 8.97 -24.30
CA ASN A 331 -11.89 10.36 -24.74
C ASN A 331 -10.79 11.28 -24.16
N GLY A 332 -9.54 11.14 -24.63
CA GLY A 332 -8.47 12.15 -24.73
C GLY A 332 -8.12 13.05 -23.52
N GLN A 333 -8.81 12.93 -22.39
CA GLN A 333 -8.52 13.61 -21.15
C GLN A 333 -7.50 12.75 -20.43
N GLU A 334 -6.24 13.17 -20.53
CA GLU A 334 -5.20 12.68 -19.64
C GLU A 334 -5.33 13.37 -18.27
N PRO A 335 -5.27 12.62 -17.16
CA PRO A 335 -5.22 11.16 -17.08
C PRO A 335 -6.62 10.51 -17.26
N PRO A 336 -6.70 9.29 -17.81
CA PRO A 336 -7.97 8.57 -17.97
C PRO A 336 -8.65 8.40 -16.61
N GLU A 337 -9.88 8.90 -16.48
CA GLU A 337 -10.68 8.71 -15.27
C GLU A 337 -11.11 7.23 -15.15
N ASP A 338 -10.76 6.58 -14.03
CA ASP A 338 -11.23 5.23 -13.72
C ASP A 338 -12.75 5.23 -13.49
N ARG A 339 -13.46 4.37 -14.22
CA ARG A 339 -14.90 4.13 -14.04
C ARG A 339 -15.12 2.68 -13.69
N LEU A 340 -15.91 2.43 -12.64
CA LEU A 340 -16.42 1.10 -12.34
C LEU A 340 -17.85 0.99 -12.84
N PHE A 341 -18.17 -0.10 -13.55
CA PHE A 341 -19.50 -0.27 -14.12
C PHE A 341 -20.30 -1.45 -13.56
N HIS A 342 -21.62 -1.31 -13.63
CA HIS A 342 -22.58 -2.38 -13.39
C HIS A 342 -23.67 -2.38 -14.48
N ILE A 343 -24.18 -3.56 -14.82
CA ILE A 343 -25.25 -3.73 -15.80
C ILE A 343 -26.53 -4.12 -15.07
N VAL A 344 -27.58 -3.32 -15.24
CA VAL A 344 -28.89 -3.51 -14.63
C VAL A 344 -29.88 -3.84 -15.74
N LYS A 345 -30.57 -4.97 -15.63
CA LYS A 345 -31.64 -5.34 -16.56
C LYS A 345 -32.99 -5.14 -15.88
N TYR A 346 -33.87 -4.33 -16.47
CA TYR A 346 -35.18 -4.01 -15.94
C TYR A 346 -36.24 -4.08 -17.06
N LEU A 347 -37.17 -5.02 -16.97
CA LEU A 347 -38.24 -5.20 -17.96
C LEU A 347 -39.60 -5.03 -17.27
N THR A 348 -40.47 -4.18 -17.83
CA THR A 348 -41.82 -3.97 -17.28
C THR A 348 -42.79 -5.05 -17.69
N THR A 349 -42.54 -5.70 -18.83
CA THR A 349 -43.33 -6.82 -19.33
C THR A 349 -42.72 -8.15 -18.90
N THR A 350 -43.42 -8.89 -18.03
CA THR A 350 -43.14 -10.31 -17.81
C THR A 350 -43.56 -11.11 -19.04
N PHE A 351 -42.61 -11.78 -19.67
CA PHE A 351 -42.84 -12.69 -20.80
C PHE A 351 -43.67 -13.93 -20.40
#